data_AF-A0A343JEF2-F1
#
_entry.id   AF-A0A343JEF2-F1
#
_cell.length_a   1.000
_cell.length_b   1.000
_cell.length_c   1.000
_cell.angle_alpha   90.00
_cell.angle_beta   90.00
_cell.angle_gamma   90.00
#
_symmetry.space_group_name_H-M   'P 1'
#
loop_
_entity.id
_entity.type
_entity.pdbx_description
1 polymer ?
#
loop_
_entity_poly.entity_id
_entity_poly.type
_entity_poly.pdbx_seq_one_letter_code
_entity_poly.pdbx_strand_id
1 'polypeptide(L)' 'MEKLSLPEFCYDYYYEFDKEYPIARCDHCHKLIMSNDDAYKFEDDIIHADCLYDYMEKYKLIW' A
#
# COMPACT_ATOMS: atom_id res chain seq x y z
N MET A 1 33.63 25.25 -17.59
CA MET A 1 32.48 24.45 -17.15
C MET A 1 32.83 23.86 -15.80
N GLU A 2 32.28 24.45 -14.73
CA GLU A 2 32.42 23.90 -13.39
C GLU A 2 31.67 22.57 -13.33
N LYS A 3 32.34 21.51 -12.89
CA LYS A 3 31.71 20.22 -12.64
C LYS A 3 30.83 20.37 -11.41
N LEU A 4 29.53 20.49 -11.61
CA LEU A 4 28.54 20.34 -10.54
C LEU A 4 28.62 18.88 -10.04
N SER A 5 29.32 18.65 -8.93
CA SER A 5 29.18 17.40 -8.17
C SER A 5 27.92 17.51 -7.31
N LEU A 6 27.05 16.51 -7.39
CA LEU A 6 25.91 16.38 -6.49
C LEU A 6 26.41 16.40 -5.03
N PRO A 7 25.73 17.11 -4.11
CA PRO A 7 26.12 17.15 -2.70
C PRO A 7 26.17 15.73 -2.10
N GLU A 8 27.14 15.46 -1.23
CA GLU A 8 27.31 14.19 -0.50
C GLU A 8 26.09 13.83 0.40
N PHE A 9 25.09 14.71 0.49
CA PHE A 9 23.87 14.56 1.29
C PHE A 9 22.66 13.97 0.54
N CYS A 10 22.83 13.49 -0.69
CA CYS A 10 21.71 12.95 -1.48
C CYS A 10 21.31 11.49 -1.16
N TYR A 11 21.87 10.86 -0.12
CA TYR A 11 21.72 9.41 0.09
C TYR A 11 20.69 8.97 1.15
N ASP A 12 20.10 9.88 1.94
CA ASP A 12 19.21 9.45 3.04
C ASP A 12 17.72 9.42 2.70
N TYR A 13 17.29 9.99 1.57
CA TYR A 13 15.86 10.05 1.21
C TYR A 13 15.27 8.72 0.70
N TYR A 14 16.09 7.70 0.48
CA TYR A 14 15.64 6.42 -0.08
C TYR A 14 15.38 5.33 0.96
N TYR A 15 15.81 5.51 2.21
CA TYR A 15 15.73 4.46 3.26
C TYR A 15 14.35 4.30 3.92
N GLU A 16 13.43 5.25 3.73
CA GLU A 16 12.12 5.21 4.38
C GLU A 16 11.07 4.41 3.61
N PHE A 17 11.29 4.13 2.32
CA PHE A 17 10.36 3.38 1.48
C PHE A 17 10.35 1.86 1.79
N ASP A 18 11.42 1.32 2.38
CA ASP A 18 11.54 -0.12 2.69
C ASP A 18 10.99 -0.51 4.07
N LYS A 19 10.46 0.44 4.84
CA LYS A 19 9.90 0.13 6.16
C LYS A 19 8.46 -0.34 6.00
N GLU A 20 8.26 -1.64 6.17
CA GLU A 20 6.94 -2.24 6.34
C GLU A 20 6.35 -1.82 7.69
N TYR A 21 5.20 -1.16 7.66
CA TYR A 21 4.44 -0.85 8.87
C TYR A 21 2.95 -1.16 8.64
N PRO A 22 2.22 -1.57 9.69
CA PRO A 22 0.80 -1.83 9.56
C PRO A 22 0.04 -0.52 9.32
N ILE A 23 -0.79 -0.51 8.27
CA ILE A 23 -1.66 0.62 7.92
C ILE A 23 -3.07 0.40 8.47
N ALA A 24 -3.66 -0.77 8.19
CA ALA A 24 -5.05 -1.06 8.50
C ALA A 24 -5.27 -2.57 8.70
N ARG A 25 -6.53 -2.95 8.94
CA ARG A 25 -6.96 -4.35 8.94
C ARG A 25 -7.97 -4.53 7.80
N CYS A 26 -7.80 -5.57 6.99
CA CYS A 26 -8.68 -5.87 5.88
C CYS A 26 -10.08 -6.29 6.38
N ASP A 27 -11.13 -5.68 5.86
CA ASP A 27 -12.50 -5.96 6.30
C ASP A 27 -13.05 -7.30 5.75
N HIS A 28 -12.41 -7.86 4.72
CA HIS A 28 -12.76 -9.20 4.20
C HIS A 28 -12.10 -10.34 4.99
N CYS A 29 -10.77 -10.35 5.09
CA CYS A 29 -10.02 -11.48 5.68
C CYS A 29 -9.52 -11.22 7.11
N HIS A 30 -9.70 -10.01 7.63
CA HIS A 30 -9.29 -9.57 8.97
C HIS A 30 -7.78 -9.63 9.26
N LYS A 31 -6.94 -9.82 8.23
CA LYS A 31 -5.48 -9.72 8.33
C LYS A 31 -5.02 -8.25 8.25
N LEU A 32 -3.80 -7.98 8.73
CA LEU A 32 -3.20 -6.65 8.61
C LEU A 32 -2.87 -6.33 7.15
N ILE A 33 -3.05 -5.07 6.78
CA ILE A 33 -2.57 -4.47 5.54
C ILE A 33 -1.30 -3.70 5.90
N MET A 34 -0.19 -4.09 5.30
CA MET A 34 1.12 -3.46 5.47
C MET A 34 1.31 -2.32 4.46
N SER A 35 2.30 -1.46 4.69
CA SER A 35 2.57 -0.29 3.86
C SER A 35 2.98 -0.59 2.42
N ASN A 36 3.41 -1.82 2.16
CA ASN A 36 3.77 -2.34 0.85
C ASN A 36 2.72 -3.31 0.28
N ASP A 37 1.62 -3.57 1.00
CA ASP A 37 0.53 -4.40 0.50
C ASP A 37 -0.33 -3.59 -0.48
N ASP A 38 -0.74 -4.25 -1.57
CA ASP A 38 -1.77 -3.70 -2.46
C ASP A 38 -3.15 -3.82 -1.79
N ALA A 39 -3.86 -2.70 -1.67
CA ALA A 39 -5.19 -2.65 -1.07
C ALA A 39 -6.10 -1.59 -1.72
N TYR A 40 -7.41 -1.81 -1.64
CA TYR A 40 -8.45 -0.94 -2.17
C TYR A 40 -9.34 -0.44 -1.04
N LYS A 41 -9.79 0.82 -1.15
CA LYS A 41 -10.77 1.41 -0.23
C LYS A 41 -12.11 1.59 -0.95
N PHE A 42 -13.18 1.05 -0.38
CA PHE A 42 -14.56 1.21 -0.83
C PHE A 42 -15.39 1.82 0.29
N GLU A 43 -15.83 3.07 0.14
CA GLU A 43 -16.53 3.78 1.21
C GLU A 43 -15.73 3.73 2.53
N ASP A 44 -16.22 2.96 3.50
CA ASP A 44 -15.60 2.76 4.81
C ASP A 44 -14.78 1.46 4.94
N ASP A 45 -14.84 0.56 3.95
CA ASP A 45 -14.14 -0.72 3.95
C ASP A 45 -12.76 -0.60 3.26
N ILE A 46 -11.76 -1.30 3.81
CA ILE A 46 -10.42 -1.44 3.23
C ILE A 46 -10.15 -2.93 3.00
N ILE A 47 -9.83 -3.29 1.76
CA ILE A 47 -9.75 -4.69 1.30
C ILE A 47 -8.39 -4.93 0.64
N HIS A 48 -7.69 -6.00 1.00
CA HIS A 48 -6.49 -6.46 0.26
C HIS A 48 -6.84 -6.68 -1.22
N ALA A 49 -5.89 -6.41 -2.13
CA ALA A 49 -6.07 -6.66 -3.55
C ALA A 49 -6.46 -8.12 -3.85
N ASP A 50 -5.82 -9.08 -3.17
CA ASP A 50 -6.14 -10.51 -3.29
C ASP A 50 -7.54 -10.86 -2.79
N CYS A 51 -8.10 -10.08 -1.86
CA CYS A 51 -9.45 -10.28 -1.31
C CYS A 51 -10.54 -9.58 -2.13
N LEU A 52 -10.15 -8.77 -3.12
CA LEU A 52 -11.07 -7.88 -3.82
C LEU A 52 -12.16 -8.68 -4.56
N TYR A 53 -11.75 -9.70 -5.31
CA TYR A 53 -12.67 -10.47 -6.13
C TYR A 53 -13.75 -11.16 -5.28
N ASP A 54 -13.33 -11.89 -4.24
CA ASP A 54 -14.22 -12.59 -3.30
C ASP A 54 -15.15 -11.60 -2.56
N TYR A 55 -14.63 -10.43 -2.19
CA TYR A 55 -15.43 -9.37 -1.59
C TYR A 55 -16.50 -8.87 -2.57
N MET A 56 -16.13 -8.51 -3.80
CA MET A 56 -17.08 -8.01 -4.80
C MET A 56 -18.15 -9.05 -5.17
N GLU A 57 -17.78 -10.33 -5.26
CA GLU A 57 -18.72 -11.43 -5.49
C GLU A 57 -19.72 -11.57 -4.34
N LYS A 58 -19.24 -11.57 -3.09
CA LYS A 58 -20.10 -11.66 -1.89
C LYS A 58 -21.16 -10.55 -1.83
N TYR A 59 -20.78 -9.33 -2.18
CA TYR A 59 -21.68 -8.17 -2.15
C TYR A 59 -22.43 -7.94 -3.46
N LYS A 60 -22.30 -8.83 -4.46
CA LYS A 60 -22.92 -8.71 -5.79
C LYS A 60 -22.65 -7.35 -6.44
N LEU A 61 -21.46 -6.80 -6.21
CA LEU A 61 -21.00 -5.54 -6.79
C LEU A 61 -20.56 -5.70 -8.25
N ILE A 62 -20.47 -6.95 -8.73
CA ILE A 62 -20.18 -7.31 -10.11
C ILE A 62 -21.52 -7.50 -10.83
N TRP A 63 -21.77 -6.67 -11.84
CA TRP A 63 -22.92 -6.76 -12.75
C TRP A 63 -22.56 -7.61 -13.98
#